data_AF-A0A2V9JVE4-F1
#
_entry.id   AF-A0A2V9JVE4-F1
#
_cell.length_a   1.000
_cell.length_b   1.000
_cell.length_c   1.000
_cell.angle_alpha   90.00
_cell.angle_beta   90.00
_cell.angle_gamma   90.00
#
_symmetry.space_group_name_H-M   'P 1'
#
loop_
_entity.id
_entity.type
_entity.pdbx_description
1 polymer ?
#
loop_
_entity_poly.entity_id
_entity_poly.type
_entity_poly.pdbx_seq_one_letter_code
_entity_poly.pdbx_strand_id
1 'polypeptide(L)'
;GAKILSAADRQRLHEAVGAILEGYARGTRYGIRMDEDGLLRCGEPGVQLTWMDAKVGDWVVTPRIGKPVEIQALWINALAIGSGSSRQWEEPLLQARRAFEARFWNEAGGFLYDVVDTDHRRGEVDASFRPNQIYAVGGLPLVLLEGEKARRVVDAVEARLLTPLGLRSLAPGSPGYTPRCEGGVRERDASSHQGTVWPYLMGPFVEAWLNVRGDTQEVCREAKARFLDPLLARLDTAGLGHLPEIADAEPPHTPRGCPFQAWSVAEALRLSEQVLATRKTHTLPRPRRRSPPKLLVLDASSLGPNLPLPPSPTATSPGGTAWASRIILKGP
;
A
#
# COMPACT_ATOMS: atom_id res chain seq x y z
N GLY A 1 23.33 -0.48 -23.04
CA GLY A 1 22.10 0.21 -22.62
C GLY A 1 22.49 1.43 -21.82
N ALA A 2 22.11 2.62 -22.27
CA ALA A 2 22.39 3.85 -21.54
C ALA A 2 21.82 3.74 -20.13
N LYS A 3 22.62 4.05 -19.09
CA LYS A 3 22.08 4.20 -17.75
C LYS A 3 21.07 5.35 -17.83
N ILE A 4 19.79 5.03 -17.63
CA ILE A 4 18.66 5.97 -17.71
C ILE A 4 18.83 7.16 -16.74
N LEU A 5 19.66 7.00 -15.70
CA LEU A 5 19.95 8.04 -14.70
C LEU A 5 21.45 8.27 -14.57
N SER A 6 21.85 9.54 -14.47
CA SER A 6 23.22 9.94 -14.14
C SER A 6 23.57 9.56 -12.69
N ALA A 7 24.88 9.58 -12.36
CA ALA A 7 25.31 9.37 -10.97
C ALA A 7 24.78 10.46 -10.03
N ALA A 8 24.74 11.72 -10.51
CA ALA A 8 24.22 12.85 -9.74
C ALA A 8 22.72 12.72 -9.47
N ASP A 9 21.93 12.29 -10.46
CA ASP A 9 20.48 12.10 -10.26
C ASP A 9 20.20 10.95 -9.30
N ARG A 10 20.98 9.86 -9.39
CA ARG A 10 20.90 8.75 -8.43
C ARG A 10 21.19 9.23 -7.00
N GLN A 11 22.22 10.05 -6.82
CA GLN A 11 22.57 10.60 -5.51
C GLN A 11 21.44 11.46 -4.94
N ARG A 12 20.87 12.38 -5.76
CA ARG A 12 19.72 13.21 -5.35
C ARG A 12 18.51 12.38 -4.91
N LEU A 13 18.22 11.30 -5.64
CA LEU A 13 17.13 10.39 -5.27
C LEU A 13 17.39 9.67 -3.95
N HIS A 14 18.63 9.23 -3.70
CA HIS A 14 19.00 8.61 -2.42
C HIS A 14 18.90 9.60 -1.26
N GLU A 15 19.33 10.84 -1.44
CA GLU A 15 19.19 11.92 -0.44
C GLU A 15 17.71 12.21 -0.16
N ALA A 16 16.87 12.30 -1.18
CA ALA A 16 15.43 12.50 -1.01
C ALA A 16 14.77 11.34 -0.24
N VAL A 17 15.13 10.09 -0.54
CA VAL A 17 14.67 8.91 0.22
C VAL A 17 15.12 9.00 1.68
N GLY A 18 16.39 9.35 1.92
CA GLY A 18 16.92 9.56 3.27
C GLY A 18 16.13 10.61 4.04
N ALA A 19 15.87 11.77 3.43
CA ALA A 19 15.10 12.84 4.05
C ALA A 19 13.66 12.43 4.39
N ILE A 20 13.00 11.65 3.54
CA ILE A 20 11.65 11.11 3.80
C ILE A 20 11.67 10.16 5.00
N LEU A 21 12.61 9.20 5.01
CA LEU A 21 12.73 8.22 6.09
C LEU A 21 13.04 8.89 7.42
N GLU A 22 13.97 9.83 7.44
CA GLU A 22 14.30 10.62 8.61
C GLU A 22 13.14 11.46 9.12
N GLY A 23 12.39 12.09 8.21
CA GLY A 23 11.22 12.88 8.55
C GLY A 23 10.16 12.05 9.28
N TYR A 24 9.79 10.90 8.70
CA TYR A 24 8.84 9.99 9.34
C TYR A 24 9.39 9.31 10.60
N ALA A 25 10.69 9.01 10.65
CA ALA A 25 11.30 8.41 11.84
C ALA A 25 11.27 9.38 13.04
N ARG A 26 11.65 10.66 12.84
CA ARG A 26 11.62 11.69 13.89
C ARG A 26 10.20 12.14 14.24
N GLY A 27 9.33 12.12 13.25
CA GLY A 27 7.93 12.50 13.35
C GLY A 27 7.57 13.76 12.59
N THR A 28 6.32 13.80 12.12
CA THR A 28 5.73 14.91 11.36
C THR A 28 4.42 15.35 12.02
N ARG A 29 3.62 16.16 11.30
CA ARG A 29 2.28 16.59 11.76
C ARG A 29 1.36 15.38 11.96
N TYR A 30 0.27 15.59 12.70
CA TYR A 30 -0.80 14.59 12.90
C TYR A 30 -0.33 13.30 13.59
N GLY A 31 0.69 13.43 14.44
CA GLY A 31 1.23 12.32 15.23
C GLY A 31 1.91 11.22 14.42
N ILE A 32 2.22 11.44 13.13
CA ILE A 32 2.90 10.46 12.29
C ILE A 32 4.35 10.36 12.74
N ARG A 33 4.77 9.21 13.26
CA ARG A 33 6.16 8.95 13.62
C ARG A 33 6.46 7.46 13.72
N MET A 34 7.74 7.09 13.63
CA MET A 34 8.17 5.73 13.99
C MET A 34 8.00 5.51 15.49
N ASP A 35 7.44 4.36 15.85
CA ASP A 35 7.24 3.92 17.22
C ASP A 35 8.38 2.99 17.65
N GLU A 36 8.42 2.63 18.93
CA GLU A 36 9.49 1.82 19.51
C GLU A 36 9.67 0.44 18.87
N ASP A 37 8.66 -0.07 18.17
CA ASP A 37 8.67 -1.35 17.45
C ASP A 37 9.08 -1.23 15.98
N GLY A 38 9.51 -0.04 15.55
CA GLY A 38 9.91 0.27 14.17
C GLY A 38 8.76 0.52 13.21
N LEU A 39 7.49 0.36 13.63
CA LEU A 39 6.31 0.65 12.82
C LEU A 39 5.95 2.13 12.87
N LEU A 40 5.22 2.64 11.87
CA LEU A 40 4.68 4.01 11.89
C LEU A 40 3.34 4.05 12.61
N ARG A 41 3.26 4.81 13.70
CA ARG A 41 1.98 5.29 14.23
C ARG A 41 1.57 6.55 13.49
N CYS A 42 0.28 6.70 13.19
CA CYS A 42 -0.27 7.88 12.50
C CYS A 42 -1.69 8.22 12.95
N GLY A 43 -2.08 9.48 12.77
CA GLY A 43 -3.45 9.95 12.96
C GLY A 43 -3.68 10.62 14.31
N GLU A 44 -4.70 11.47 14.32
CA GLU A 44 -5.26 12.11 15.50
C GLU A 44 -6.77 12.29 15.30
N PRO A 45 -7.56 12.47 16.37
CA PRO A 45 -9.00 12.63 16.25
C PRO A 45 -9.37 13.74 15.26
N GLY A 46 -10.33 13.45 14.38
CA GLY A 46 -10.83 14.40 13.39
C GLY A 46 -9.96 14.55 12.13
N VAL A 47 -8.89 13.77 11.96
CA VAL A 47 -8.02 13.83 10.78
C VAL A 47 -8.10 12.54 9.95
N GLN A 48 -8.17 12.70 8.63
CA GLN A 48 -8.32 11.65 7.64
C GLN A 48 -7.06 11.53 6.77
N LEU A 49 -6.11 10.73 7.24
CA LEU A 49 -4.75 10.66 6.65
C LEU A 49 -4.60 9.60 5.57
N THR A 50 -5.29 8.46 5.69
CA THR A 50 -5.13 7.34 4.75
C THR A 50 -5.88 7.57 3.45
N TRP A 51 -5.67 6.77 2.41
CA TRP A 51 -6.48 6.85 1.17
C TRP A 51 -8.00 6.70 1.40
N MET A 52 -8.40 6.07 2.53
CA MET A 52 -9.78 6.06 3.01
C MET A 52 -10.11 7.36 3.76
N ASP A 53 -10.20 8.48 3.04
CA ASP A 53 -10.14 9.85 3.55
C ASP A 53 -11.47 10.63 3.53
N ALA A 54 -12.61 9.95 3.49
CA ALA A 54 -13.89 10.64 3.50
C ALA A 54 -14.18 11.31 4.87
N LYS A 55 -14.62 12.58 4.83
CA LYS A 55 -14.95 13.39 6.01
C LYS A 55 -16.14 14.31 5.73
N VAL A 56 -17.14 14.30 6.61
CA VAL A 56 -18.33 15.17 6.53
C VAL A 56 -18.37 16.08 7.75
N GLY A 57 -18.14 17.39 7.56
CA GLY A 57 -17.97 18.30 8.69
C GLY A 57 -16.80 17.83 9.55
N ASP A 58 -17.02 17.58 10.84
CA ASP A 58 -16.02 17.02 11.76
C ASP A 58 -15.98 15.49 11.83
N TRP A 59 -16.92 14.82 11.16
CA TRP A 59 -17.01 13.36 11.17
C TRP A 59 -16.09 12.74 10.13
N VAL A 60 -15.02 12.08 10.59
CA VAL A 60 -14.21 11.17 9.78
C VAL A 60 -14.94 9.84 9.64
N VAL A 61 -15.26 9.46 8.40
CA VAL A 61 -16.11 8.29 8.11
C VAL A 61 -15.40 6.98 8.41
N THR A 62 -14.13 6.89 8.04
CA THR A 62 -13.25 5.73 8.24
C THR A 62 -12.00 6.15 9.01
N PRO A 63 -12.09 6.38 10.33
CA PRO A 63 -10.92 6.74 11.12
C PRO A 63 -9.98 5.55 11.19
N ARG A 64 -8.72 5.77 10.81
CA ARG A 64 -7.66 4.76 10.80
C ARG A 64 -6.44 5.27 11.58
N ILE A 65 -6.72 5.66 12.82
CA ILE A 65 -5.72 6.16 13.78
C ILE A 65 -5.02 4.95 14.43
N GLY A 66 -3.70 4.96 14.50
CA GLY A 66 -2.89 3.84 14.99
C GLY A 66 -1.86 3.43 13.95
N LYS A 67 -1.79 2.13 13.63
CA LYS A 67 -0.86 1.54 12.65
C LYS A 67 -1.67 0.84 11.55
N PRO A 68 -2.10 1.54 10.49
CA PRO A 68 -2.87 0.93 9.40
C PRO A 68 -1.98 0.03 8.54
N VAL A 69 -2.52 -1.12 8.10
CA VAL A 69 -1.74 -2.22 7.52
C VAL A 69 -0.96 -1.86 6.25
N GLU A 70 -1.57 -1.10 5.33
CA GLU A 70 -0.92 -0.71 4.09
C GLU A 70 0.13 0.40 4.29
N ILE A 71 -0.06 1.25 5.32
CA ILE A 71 0.96 2.21 5.73
C ILE A 71 2.22 1.47 6.18
N GLN A 72 2.05 0.41 6.97
CA GLN A 72 3.20 -0.40 7.39
C GLN A 72 3.86 -1.10 6.22
N ALA A 73 3.06 -1.60 5.27
CA ALA A 73 3.59 -2.23 4.07
C ALA A 73 4.49 -1.27 3.26
N LEU A 74 4.06 -0.03 3.08
CA LEU A 74 4.84 1.02 2.41
C LEU A 74 6.05 1.45 3.22
N TRP A 75 5.90 1.64 4.52
CA TRP A 75 6.98 2.06 5.41
C TRP A 75 8.12 1.05 5.42
N ILE A 76 7.79 -0.24 5.57
CA ILE A 76 8.77 -1.32 5.56
C ILE A 76 9.45 -1.42 4.20
N ASN A 77 8.71 -1.22 3.09
CA ASN A 77 9.30 -1.12 1.76
C ASN A 77 10.24 0.10 1.62
N ALA A 78 9.88 1.25 2.18
CA ALA A 78 10.70 2.45 2.17
C ALA A 78 12.00 2.23 2.97
N LEU A 79 11.92 1.61 4.16
CA LEU A 79 13.07 1.23 4.96
C LEU A 79 13.99 0.26 4.20
N ALA A 80 13.43 -0.70 3.46
CA ALA A 80 14.20 -1.63 2.64
C ALA A 80 14.94 -0.92 1.49
N ILE A 81 14.28 0.04 0.82
CA ILE A 81 14.91 0.88 -0.21
C ILE A 81 16.03 1.72 0.42
N GLY A 82 15.77 2.36 1.57
CA GLY A 82 16.77 3.17 2.29
C GLY A 82 17.97 2.37 2.75
N SER A 83 17.76 1.13 3.21
CA SER A 83 18.82 0.20 3.63
C SER A 83 19.78 -0.15 2.49
N GLY A 84 19.31 -0.07 1.23
CA GLY A 84 20.16 -0.25 0.06
C GLY A 84 21.24 0.82 -0.11
N SER A 85 21.10 1.98 0.55
CA SER A 85 22.01 3.13 0.44
C SER A 85 22.61 3.55 1.79
N SER A 86 21.96 3.26 2.91
CA SER A 86 22.45 3.62 4.24
C SER A 86 22.12 2.52 5.26
N ARG A 87 23.16 2.00 5.92
CA ARG A 87 23.05 0.91 6.91
C ARG A 87 22.22 1.29 8.14
N GLN A 88 22.03 2.59 8.42
CA GLN A 88 21.24 3.04 9.57
C GLN A 88 19.79 2.54 9.54
N TRP A 89 19.28 2.17 8.36
CA TRP A 89 17.91 1.70 8.16
C TRP A 89 17.77 0.17 8.27
N GLU A 90 18.87 -0.58 8.36
CA GLU A 90 18.84 -2.06 8.44
C GLU A 90 18.16 -2.54 9.73
N GLU A 91 18.49 -1.95 10.88
CA GLU A 91 17.89 -2.33 12.16
C GLU A 91 16.41 -1.93 12.25
N PRO A 92 16.00 -0.68 11.94
CA PRO A 92 14.58 -0.33 11.84
C PRO A 92 13.78 -1.23 10.90
N LEU A 93 14.36 -1.63 9.75
CA LEU A 93 13.72 -2.56 8.82
C LEU A 93 13.46 -3.92 9.47
N LEU A 94 14.47 -4.50 10.12
CA LEU A 94 14.33 -5.81 10.78
C LEU A 94 13.31 -5.75 11.91
N GLN A 95 13.34 -4.68 12.71
CA GLN A 95 12.41 -4.47 13.80
C GLN A 95 10.97 -4.34 13.31
N ALA A 96 10.73 -3.46 12.33
CA ALA A 96 9.42 -3.25 11.74
C ALA A 96 8.86 -4.52 11.09
N ARG A 97 9.69 -5.32 10.41
CA ARG A 97 9.25 -6.61 9.84
C ARG A 97 8.81 -7.60 10.92
N ARG A 98 9.59 -7.74 12.00
CA ARG A 98 9.25 -8.62 13.13
C ARG A 98 7.96 -8.16 13.81
N ALA A 99 7.82 -6.86 14.03
CA ALA A 99 6.61 -6.28 14.61
C ALA A 99 5.40 -6.49 13.70
N PHE A 100 5.53 -6.31 12.38
CA PHE A 100 4.44 -6.54 11.45
C PHE A 100 3.93 -7.99 11.52
N GLU A 101 4.85 -8.97 11.43
CA GLU A 101 4.51 -10.39 11.48
C GLU A 101 3.86 -10.80 12.80
N ALA A 102 4.38 -10.29 13.92
CA ALA A 102 3.87 -10.62 15.25
C ALA A 102 2.51 -9.98 15.57
N ARG A 103 2.21 -8.82 14.99
CA ARG A 103 1.11 -7.97 15.47
C ARG A 103 -0.10 -7.88 14.53
N PHE A 104 0.09 -8.04 13.22
CA PHE A 104 -1.01 -7.85 12.26
C PHE A 104 -1.82 -9.12 12.00
N TRP A 105 -1.28 -10.31 12.26
CA TRP A 105 -1.99 -11.55 11.96
C TRP A 105 -3.16 -11.79 12.94
N ASN A 106 -4.38 -11.82 12.41
CA ASN A 106 -5.57 -12.22 13.13
C ASN A 106 -5.81 -13.73 12.91
N GLU A 107 -5.40 -14.56 13.88
CA GLU A 107 -5.56 -16.02 13.77
C GLU A 107 -7.02 -16.45 13.66
N ALA A 108 -7.91 -15.80 14.43
CA ALA A 108 -9.34 -16.13 14.45
C ALA A 108 -10.03 -15.76 13.13
N GLY A 109 -9.65 -14.63 12.53
CA GLY A 109 -10.16 -14.20 11.23
C GLY A 109 -9.50 -14.91 10.05
N GLY A 110 -8.23 -15.30 10.18
CA GLY A 110 -7.43 -15.84 9.08
C GLY A 110 -6.94 -14.81 8.09
N PHE A 111 -6.79 -13.55 8.52
CA PHE A 111 -6.39 -12.42 7.69
C PHE A 111 -5.64 -11.37 8.54
N LEU A 112 -5.20 -10.26 7.94
CA LEU A 112 -4.52 -9.19 8.69
C LEU A 112 -5.51 -8.20 9.30
N TYR A 113 -5.28 -7.76 10.55
CA TYR A 113 -5.97 -6.61 11.10
C TYR A 113 -5.79 -5.38 10.19
N ASP A 114 -6.85 -4.59 10.01
CA ASP A 114 -6.79 -3.39 9.17
C ASP A 114 -5.96 -2.29 9.84
N VAL A 115 -6.07 -2.18 11.17
CA VAL A 115 -5.32 -1.25 12.02
C VAL A 115 -4.93 -1.95 13.31
N VAL A 116 -3.68 -1.77 13.74
CA VAL A 116 -3.18 -2.18 15.07
C VAL A 116 -2.94 -0.93 15.92
N ASP A 117 -3.08 -1.04 17.24
CA ASP A 117 -2.99 0.07 18.18
C ASP A 117 -3.99 1.19 17.86
N THR A 118 -5.26 0.81 17.66
CA THR A 118 -6.33 1.77 17.29
C THR A 118 -6.44 2.88 18.32
N ASP A 119 -6.57 4.12 17.86
CA ASP A 119 -6.56 5.32 18.71
C ASP A 119 -5.31 5.43 19.60
N HIS A 120 -4.19 4.87 19.13
CA HIS A 120 -2.91 4.78 19.85
C HIS A 120 -2.98 3.98 21.17
N ARG A 121 -3.99 3.12 21.33
CA ARG A 121 -4.11 2.24 22.50
C ARG A 121 -3.45 0.90 22.21
N ARG A 122 -2.39 0.59 22.95
CA ARG A 122 -1.58 -0.61 22.71
C ARG A 122 -2.43 -1.89 22.83
N GLY A 123 -2.45 -2.69 21.77
CA GLY A 123 -3.16 -3.98 21.73
C GLY A 123 -4.60 -3.92 21.24
N GLU A 124 -5.20 -2.72 21.14
CA GLU A 124 -6.49 -2.56 20.48
C GLU A 124 -6.34 -2.69 18.96
N VAL A 125 -7.31 -3.32 18.30
CA VAL A 125 -7.23 -3.70 16.88
C VAL A 125 -8.53 -3.45 16.13
N ASP A 126 -8.42 -3.09 14.85
CA ASP A 126 -9.54 -3.11 13.91
C ASP A 126 -9.48 -4.40 13.07
N ALA A 127 -10.47 -5.27 13.25
CA ALA A 127 -10.61 -6.53 12.53
C ALA A 127 -11.53 -6.43 11.29
N SER A 128 -11.89 -5.22 10.86
CA SER A 128 -12.68 -4.99 9.65
C SER A 128 -12.01 -5.61 8.42
N PHE A 129 -12.73 -6.41 7.65
CA PHE A 129 -12.17 -7.04 6.47
C PHE A 129 -12.15 -6.06 5.29
N ARG A 130 -10.99 -5.46 5.07
CA ARG A 130 -10.72 -4.43 4.05
C ARG A 130 -9.62 -4.90 3.07
N PRO A 131 -9.53 -4.29 1.87
CA PRO A 131 -8.56 -4.71 0.86
C PRO A 131 -7.12 -4.25 1.18
N ASN A 132 -6.92 -3.37 2.16
CA ASN A 132 -5.62 -2.78 2.49
C ASN A 132 -4.51 -3.80 2.76
N GLN A 133 -4.88 -4.96 3.32
CA GLN A 133 -3.97 -6.08 3.58
C GLN A 133 -3.28 -6.65 2.33
N ILE A 134 -3.85 -6.43 1.13
CA ILE A 134 -3.24 -6.89 -0.13
C ILE A 134 -1.85 -6.29 -0.35
N TYR A 135 -1.60 -5.08 0.14
CA TYR A 135 -0.28 -4.45 0.04
C TYR A 135 0.82 -5.21 0.79
N ALA A 136 0.47 -6.10 1.73
CA ALA A 136 1.43 -6.99 2.38
C ALA A 136 1.86 -8.16 1.49
N VAL A 137 1.09 -8.49 0.45
CA VAL A 137 1.30 -9.65 -0.42
C VAL A 137 1.69 -9.24 -1.84
N GLY A 138 1.14 -8.16 -2.39
CA GLY A 138 1.35 -7.72 -3.78
C GLY A 138 1.29 -6.20 -3.97
N GLY A 139 1.76 -5.73 -5.13
CA GLY A 139 1.81 -4.30 -5.46
C GLY A 139 3.04 -3.55 -4.96
N LEU A 140 3.82 -4.14 -4.06
CA LEU A 140 5.06 -3.56 -3.53
C LEU A 140 6.26 -4.49 -3.77
N PRO A 141 7.48 -3.94 -3.97
CA PRO A 141 8.67 -4.75 -4.27
C PRO A 141 9.05 -5.78 -3.19
N LEU A 142 8.90 -5.42 -1.91
CA LEU A 142 9.12 -6.30 -0.78
C LEU A 142 7.79 -6.88 -0.31
N VAL A 143 7.66 -8.20 -0.44
CA VAL A 143 6.55 -8.98 0.09
C VAL A 143 6.74 -9.17 1.60
N LEU A 144 5.69 -8.88 2.37
CA LEU A 144 5.71 -8.97 3.84
C LEU A 144 5.02 -10.22 4.37
N LEU A 145 4.04 -10.74 3.63
CA LEU A 145 3.30 -11.95 3.98
C LEU A 145 3.45 -12.97 2.84
N GLU A 146 3.94 -14.16 3.16
CA GLU A 146 4.18 -15.25 2.21
C GLU A 146 3.51 -16.56 2.67
N GLY A 147 3.55 -17.58 1.81
CA GLY A 147 3.09 -18.93 2.14
C GLY A 147 1.59 -19.03 2.41
N GLU A 148 1.22 -19.89 3.36
CA GLU A 148 -0.19 -20.22 3.62
C GLU A 148 -1.00 -19.02 4.12
N LYS A 149 -0.41 -18.16 4.95
CA LYS A 149 -1.08 -16.94 5.44
C LYS A 149 -1.40 -15.98 4.29
N ALA A 150 -0.46 -15.80 3.35
CA ALA A 150 -0.68 -14.99 2.16
C ALA A 150 -1.79 -15.56 1.28
N ARG A 151 -1.79 -16.89 1.06
CA ARG A 151 -2.83 -17.58 0.30
C ARG A 151 -4.21 -17.39 0.92
N ARG A 152 -4.33 -17.57 2.25
CA ARG A 152 -5.58 -17.31 3.00
C ARG A 152 -6.09 -15.88 2.81
N VAL A 153 -5.22 -14.89 2.90
CA VAL A 153 -5.58 -13.48 2.68
C VAL A 153 -6.09 -13.24 1.27
N VAL A 154 -5.33 -13.69 0.26
CA VAL A 154 -5.68 -13.46 -1.15
C VAL A 154 -6.99 -14.17 -1.51
N ASP A 155 -7.16 -15.43 -1.11
CA ASP A 155 -8.36 -16.21 -1.36
C ASP A 155 -9.59 -15.56 -0.70
N ALA A 156 -9.44 -15.05 0.52
CA ALA A 156 -10.52 -14.36 1.22
C ALA A 156 -10.87 -13.01 0.57
N VAL A 157 -9.88 -12.25 0.08
CA VAL A 157 -10.11 -10.99 -0.64
C VAL A 157 -10.80 -11.25 -1.98
N GLU A 158 -10.35 -12.26 -2.72
CA GLU A 158 -10.98 -12.71 -3.96
C GLU A 158 -12.44 -13.11 -3.72
N ALA A 159 -12.72 -13.89 -2.67
CA ALA A 159 -14.07 -14.36 -2.38
C ALA A 159 -15.03 -13.26 -1.89
N ARG A 160 -14.53 -12.29 -1.11
CA ARG A 160 -15.38 -11.35 -0.35
C ARG A 160 -15.44 -9.94 -0.92
N LEU A 161 -14.37 -9.50 -1.59
CA LEU A 161 -14.22 -8.10 -2.01
C LEU A 161 -14.20 -7.94 -3.53
N LEU A 162 -13.82 -8.97 -4.29
CA LEU A 162 -13.70 -8.86 -5.74
C LEU A 162 -15.05 -8.56 -6.41
N THR A 163 -15.00 -7.66 -7.39
CA THR A 163 -16.07 -7.35 -8.34
C THR A 163 -15.46 -7.24 -9.74
N PRO A 164 -16.28 -7.21 -10.81
CA PRO A 164 -15.77 -6.97 -12.16
C PRO A 164 -15.04 -5.63 -12.36
N LEU A 165 -15.29 -4.62 -11.50
CA LEU A 165 -14.70 -3.29 -11.61
C LEU A 165 -13.56 -3.02 -10.63
N GLY A 166 -13.26 -3.90 -9.68
CA GLY A 166 -12.31 -3.60 -8.61
C GLY A 166 -12.61 -4.35 -7.31
N LEU A 167 -11.98 -3.92 -6.23
CA LEU A 167 -12.26 -4.46 -4.90
C LEU A 167 -13.20 -3.54 -4.12
N ARG A 168 -14.15 -4.13 -3.41
CA ARG A 168 -14.94 -3.43 -2.37
C ARG A 168 -14.02 -2.95 -1.26
N SER A 169 -14.25 -1.73 -0.77
CA SER A 169 -13.48 -1.12 0.33
C SER A 169 -13.80 -1.70 1.72
N LEU A 170 -14.91 -2.43 1.85
CA LEU A 170 -15.33 -3.16 3.06
C LEU A 170 -16.13 -4.40 2.65
N ALA A 171 -15.97 -5.52 3.36
CA ALA A 171 -16.69 -6.75 3.06
C ALA A 171 -18.21 -6.62 3.30
N PRO A 172 -19.06 -7.20 2.43
CA PRO A 172 -20.49 -7.35 2.68
C PRO A 172 -20.77 -8.00 4.04
N GLY A 173 -21.82 -7.55 4.71
CA GLY A 173 -22.21 -8.02 6.05
C GLY A 173 -21.41 -7.40 7.21
N SER A 174 -20.38 -6.59 6.92
CA SER A 174 -19.67 -5.85 7.97
C SER A 174 -20.50 -4.66 8.47
N PRO A 175 -20.39 -4.27 9.76
CA PRO A 175 -20.98 -3.03 10.24
C PRO A 175 -20.53 -1.83 9.40
N GLY A 176 -21.49 -0.99 9.00
CA GLY A 176 -21.24 0.18 8.16
C GLY A 176 -21.23 -0.10 6.65
N TYR A 177 -21.28 -1.36 6.21
CA TYR A 177 -21.32 -1.69 4.78
C TYR A 177 -22.50 -1.01 4.07
N THR A 178 -22.19 -0.29 2.99
CA THR A 178 -23.13 0.47 2.18
C THR A 178 -23.03 0.00 0.73
N PRO A 179 -24.12 -0.54 0.15
CA PRO A 179 -24.08 -1.18 -1.17
C PRO A 179 -23.99 -0.19 -2.34
N ARG A 180 -24.37 1.07 -2.13
CA ARG A 180 -24.52 2.11 -3.16
C ARG A 180 -23.86 3.41 -2.70
N CYS A 181 -23.15 4.08 -3.61
CA CYS A 181 -22.65 5.43 -3.38
C CYS A 181 -23.55 6.43 -4.12
N GLU A 182 -24.65 6.79 -3.46
CA GLU A 182 -25.73 7.61 -4.01
C GLU A 182 -26.17 8.69 -3.00
N GLY A 183 -27.04 9.61 -3.43
CA GLY A 183 -27.54 10.69 -2.59
C GLY A 183 -26.70 11.96 -2.70
N GLY A 184 -26.80 12.84 -1.69
CA GLY A 184 -26.08 14.10 -1.61
C GLY A 184 -24.60 13.91 -1.27
N VAL A 185 -23.88 15.02 -1.09
CA VAL A 185 -22.45 14.99 -0.74
C VAL A 185 -22.22 14.18 0.53
N ARG A 186 -23.04 14.39 1.57
CA ARG A 186 -22.93 13.70 2.84
C ARG A 186 -23.11 12.19 2.72
N GLU A 187 -24.12 11.74 1.98
CA GLU A 187 -24.40 10.32 1.80
C GLU A 187 -23.30 9.63 0.99
N ARG A 188 -22.83 10.28 -0.08
CA ARG A 188 -21.74 9.74 -0.91
C ARG A 188 -20.46 9.64 -0.10
N ASP A 189 -20.04 10.71 0.57
CA ASP A 189 -18.83 10.71 1.39
C ASP A 189 -18.90 9.65 2.51
N ALA A 190 -20.04 9.51 3.17
CA ALA A 190 -20.27 8.46 4.18
C ALA A 190 -20.11 7.03 3.64
N SER A 191 -20.34 6.82 2.35
CA SER A 191 -20.28 5.50 1.69
C SER A 191 -18.96 5.22 0.95
N SER A 192 -18.15 6.25 0.67
CA SER A 192 -16.98 6.19 -0.23
C SER A 192 -15.97 5.08 0.11
N HIS A 193 -15.83 4.73 1.39
CA HIS A 193 -14.92 3.67 1.84
C HIS A 193 -15.63 2.59 2.68
N GLN A 194 -16.94 2.47 2.52
CA GLN A 194 -17.76 1.53 3.28
C GLN A 194 -18.40 0.47 2.38
N GLY A 195 -17.70 0.00 1.35
CA GLY A 195 -18.19 -1.03 0.43
C GLY A 195 -18.02 -0.65 -1.03
N THR A 196 -18.07 0.65 -1.33
CA THR A 196 -17.74 1.24 -2.64
C THR A 196 -16.50 0.58 -3.24
N VAL A 197 -16.58 0.26 -4.54
CA VAL A 197 -15.55 -0.45 -5.29
C VAL A 197 -14.50 0.52 -5.82
N TRP A 198 -13.23 0.15 -5.70
CA TRP A 198 -12.09 0.94 -6.15
C TRP A 198 -11.30 0.17 -7.22
N PRO A 199 -11.31 0.61 -8.49
CA PRO A 199 -10.64 -0.11 -9.58
C PRO A 199 -9.12 -0.18 -9.48
N TYR A 200 -8.47 0.87 -8.97
CA TYR A 200 -7.00 0.89 -8.86
C TYR A 200 -6.44 -0.26 -7.99
N LEU A 201 -7.22 -0.77 -7.03
CA LEU A 201 -6.83 -1.90 -6.18
C LEU A 201 -6.70 -3.23 -6.94
N MET A 202 -7.17 -3.30 -8.19
CA MET A 202 -7.00 -4.48 -9.03
C MET A 202 -5.52 -4.79 -9.27
N GLY A 203 -4.68 -3.77 -9.41
CA GLY A 203 -3.25 -3.93 -9.62
C GLY A 203 -2.53 -4.69 -8.51
N PRO A 204 -2.49 -4.17 -7.27
CA PRO A 204 -1.88 -4.87 -6.15
C PRO A 204 -2.55 -6.23 -5.88
N PHE A 205 -3.86 -6.38 -6.12
CA PHE A 205 -4.55 -7.66 -5.97
C PHE A 205 -4.09 -8.72 -6.96
N VAL A 206 -4.02 -8.39 -8.25
CA VAL A 206 -3.58 -9.36 -9.27
C VAL A 206 -2.13 -9.77 -9.03
N GLU A 207 -1.25 -8.85 -8.62
CA GLU A 207 0.10 -9.24 -8.21
C GLU A 207 0.12 -10.14 -6.98
N ALA A 208 -0.70 -9.86 -5.96
CA ALA A 208 -0.82 -10.74 -4.80
C ALA A 208 -1.34 -12.13 -5.19
N TRP A 209 -2.30 -12.17 -6.12
CA TRP A 209 -2.88 -13.40 -6.66
C TRP A 209 -1.83 -14.26 -7.38
N LEU A 210 -0.97 -13.63 -8.18
CA LEU A 210 0.17 -14.29 -8.82
C LEU A 210 1.24 -14.71 -7.81
N ASN A 211 1.52 -13.90 -6.78
CA ASN A 211 2.55 -14.24 -5.79
C ASN A 211 2.24 -15.53 -5.02
N VAL A 212 0.96 -15.84 -4.79
CA VAL A 212 0.55 -17.07 -4.06
C VAL A 212 0.27 -18.26 -4.98
N ARG A 213 0.19 -18.07 -6.30
CA ARG A 213 -0.09 -19.13 -7.31
C ARG A 213 1.03 -19.38 -8.32
N GLY A 214 2.02 -18.49 -8.36
CA GLY A 214 3.08 -18.47 -9.37
C GLY A 214 2.76 -17.58 -10.58
N ASP A 215 3.78 -17.31 -11.41
CA ASP A 215 3.72 -16.41 -12.57
C ASP A 215 3.87 -17.15 -13.91
N THR A 216 3.32 -18.36 -14.02
CA THR A 216 3.37 -19.12 -15.29
C THR A 216 2.49 -18.46 -16.36
N GLN A 217 2.74 -18.75 -17.64
CA GLN A 217 1.97 -18.13 -18.73
C GLN A 217 0.49 -18.52 -18.68
N GLU A 218 0.17 -19.73 -18.23
CA GLU A 218 -1.18 -20.22 -18.00
C GLU A 218 -1.87 -19.42 -16.89
N VAL A 219 -1.18 -19.23 -15.75
CA VAL A 219 -1.70 -18.48 -14.60
C VAL A 219 -1.87 -16.99 -14.94
N CYS A 220 -0.95 -16.38 -15.69
CA CYS A 220 -1.11 -15.00 -16.17
C CYS A 220 -2.28 -14.86 -17.15
N ARG A 221 -2.50 -15.85 -18.04
CA ARG A 221 -3.67 -15.88 -18.93
C ARG A 221 -4.98 -15.97 -18.15
N GLU A 222 -5.02 -16.81 -17.11
CA GLU A 222 -6.16 -16.89 -16.21
C GLU A 222 -6.42 -15.55 -15.51
N ALA A 223 -5.38 -14.95 -14.91
CA ALA A 223 -5.50 -13.66 -14.23
C ALA A 223 -6.01 -12.56 -15.17
N LYS A 224 -5.51 -12.52 -16.41
CA LYS A 224 -5.99 -11.58 -17.44
C LYS A 224 -7.48 -11.79 -17.71
N ALA A 225 -7.90 -13.02 -18.00
CA ALA A 225 -9.29 -13.33 -18.35
C ALA A 225 -10.26 -13.05 -17.19
N ARG A 226 -9.85 -13.32 -15.94
CA ARG A 226 -10.70 -13.20 -14.76
C ARG A 226 -10.76 -11.79 -14.18
N PHE A 227 -9.68 -11.01 -14.30
CA PHE A 227 -9.54 -9.76 -13.54
C PHE A 227 -9.34 -8.53 -14.43
N LEU A 228 -8.50 -8.63 -15.47
CA LEU A 228 -8.23 -7.49 -16.35
C LEU A 228 -9.30 -7.33 -17.44
N ASP A 229 -9.71 -8.42 -18.11
CA ASP A 229 -10.67 -8.35 -19.21
C ASP A 229 -12.05 -7.81 -18.79
N PRO A 230 -12.62 -8.18 -17.62
CA PRO A 230 -13.86 -7.59 -17.14
C PRO A 230 -13.75 -6.09 -16.86
N LEU A 231 -12.58 -5.62 -16.42
CA LEU A 231 -12.30 -4.22 -16.19
C LEU A 231 -12.20 -3.46 -17.52
N LEU A 232 -11.45 -3.99 -18.49
CA LEU A 232 -11.27 -3.39 -19.82
C LEU A 232 -12.57 -3.36 -20.63
N ALA A 233 -13.46 -4.32 -20.43
CA ALA A 233 -14.80 -4.32 -21.04
C ALA A 233 -15.67 -3.13 -20.61
N ARG A 234 -15.24 -2.34 -19.60
CA ARG A 234 -15.95 -1.17 -19.07
C ARG A 234 -15.30 0.17 -19.41
N LEU A 235 -14.26 0.17 -20.25
CA LEU A 235 -13.53 1.38 -20.64
C LEU A 235 -14.41 2.47 -21.26
N ASP A 236 -15.56 2.13 -21.83
CA ASP A 236 -16.46 3.11 -22.45
C ASP A 236 -17.78 3.26 -21.69
N THR A 237 -17.85 2.79 -20.43
CA THR A 237 -19.08 2.89 -19.62
C THR A 237 -19.24 4.24 -18.92
N ALA A 238 -18.15 4.76 -18.32
CA ALA A 238 -18.19 6.01 -17.55
C ALA A 238 -17.61 7.21 -18.33
N GLY A 239 -16.56 6.96 -19.12
CA GLY A 239 -15.91 7.94 -19.98
C GLY A 239 -15.07 7.22 -21.02
N LEU A 240 -15.10 7.66 -22.28
CA LEU A 240 -14.50 6.97 -23.42
C LEU A 240 -13.01 6.65 -23.20
N GLY A 241 -12.64 5.37 -23.27
CA GLY A 241 -11.26 4.89 -23.09
C GLY A 241 -10.71 5.01 -21.67
N HIS A 242 -11.57 5.17 -20.65
CA HIS A 242 -11.16 5.43 -19.28
C HIS A 242 -11.87 4.55 -18.24
N LEU A 243 -11.26 4.46 -17.06
CA LEU A 243 -11.83 3.79 -15.90
C LEU A 243 -12.26 4.80 -14.84
N PRO A 244 -13.40 4.56 -14.17
CA PRO A 244 -13.89 5.45 -13.15
C PRO A 244 -13.01 5.39 -11.88
N GLU A 245 -13.22 6.37 -11.02
CA GLU A 245 -12.64 6.42 -9.69
C GLU A 245 -13.20 5.35 -8.77
N ILE A 246 -14.52 5.23 -8.77
CA ILE A 246 -15.26 4.32 -7.90
C ILE A 246 -16.46 3.73 -8.64
N ALA A 247 -17.02 2.67 -8.07
CA ALA A 247 -18.30 2.11 -8.50
C ALA A 247 -19.12 1.63 -7.30
N ASP A 248 -20.43 1.48 -7.50
CA ASP A 248 -21.30 0.87 -6.51
C ASP A 248 -20.83 -0.54 -6.13
N ALA A 249 -21.01 -0.89 -4.85
CA ALA A 249 -20.56 -2.15 -4.30
C ALA A 249 -21.34 -3.35 -4.83
N GLU A 250 -22.59 -3.15 -5.25
CA GLU A 250 -23.46 -4.23 -5.73
C GLU A 250 -23.85 -4.10 -7.22
N PRO A 251 -24.17 -5.23 -7.89
CA PRO A 251 -24.60 -5.25 -9.29
C PRO A 251 -25.69 -4.20 -9.57
N PRO A 252 -25.62 -3.43 -10.67
CA PRO A 252 -24.75 -3.65 -11.83
C PRO A 252 -23.33 -3.06 -11.72
N HIS A 253 -22.90 -2.64 -10.51
CA HIS A 253 -21.65 -1.91 -10.26
C HIS A 253 -21.58 -0.62 -11.08
N THR A 254 -22.59 0.24 -10.91
CA THR A 254 -22.66 1.52 -11.61
C THR A 254 -21.42 2.37 -11.30
N PRO A 255 -20.69 2.87 -12.31
CA PRO A 255 -19.61 3.83 -12.10
C PRO A 255 -20.08 5.09 -11.37
N ARG A 256 -19.26 5.57 -10.43
CA ARG A 256 -19.47 6.78 -9.62
C ARG A 256 -18.19 7.62 -9.60
N GLY A 257 -18.27 8.80 -8.99
CA GLY A 257 -17.11 9.69 -8.83
C GLY A 257 -16.55 10.19 -10.16
N CYS A 258 -15.24 10.43 -10.22
CA CYS A 258 -14.58 10.89 -11.43
C CYS A 258 -14.59 9.80 -12.53
N PRO A 259 -15.10 10.06 -13.76
CA PRO A 259 -15.10 9.08 -14.83
C PRO A 259 -13.72 8.88 -15.50
N PHE A 260 -12.78 9.80 -15.30
CA PHE A 260 -11.45 9.82 -15.93
C PHE A 260 -10.35 9.75 -14.86
N GLN A 261 -10.24 8.62 -14.16
CA GLN A 261 -9.40 8.58 -12.97
C GLN A 261 -8.01 7.95 -13.22
N ALA A 262 -6.97 8.72 -12.92
CA ALA A 262 -5.59 8.44 -13.33
C ALA A 262 -5.04 7.13 -12.73
N TRP A 263 -5.24 6.87 -11.43
CA TRP A 263 -4.73 5.66 -10.78
C TRP A 263 -5.36 4.37 -11.33
N SER A 264 -6.60 4.42 -11.78
CA SER A 264 -7.38 3.25 -12.21
C SER A 264 -6.87 2.81 -13.57
N VAL A 265 -6.72 3.79 -14.47
CA VAL A 265 -6.14 3.57 -15.80
C VAL A 265 -4.66 3.18 -15.69
N ALA A 266 -3.89 3.82 -14.82
CA ALA A 266 -2.48 3.49 -14.62
C ALA A 266 -2.27 2.04 -14.16
N GLU A 267 -3.07 1.56 -13.21
CA GLU A 267 -2.97 0.17 -12.74
C GLU A 267 -3.45 -0.82 -13.82
N ALA A 268 -4.50 -0.51 -14.59
CA ALA A 268 -4.91 -1.35 -15.71
C ALA A 268 -3.82 -1.47 -16.79
N LEU A 269 -3.16 -0.35 -17.13
CA LEU A 269 -2.02 -0.34 -18.05
C LEU A 269 -0.84 -1.12 -17.49
N ARG A 270 -0.51 -0.95 -16.20
CA ARG A 270 0.58 -1.68 -15.54
C ARG A 270 0.32 -3.19 -15.57
N LEU A 271 -0.93 -3.61 -15.33
CA LEU A 271 -1.33 -5.00 -15.46
C LEU A 271 -1.16 -5.53 -16.88
N SER A 272 -1.66 -4.80 -17.88
CA SER A 272 -1.55 -5.18 -19.31
C SER A 272 -0.10 -5.29 -19.78
N GLU A 273 0.69 -4.25 -19.52
CA GLU A 273 1.99 -4.04 -20.18
C GLU A 273 3.18 -4.59 -19.39
N GLN A 274 3.04 -4.82 -18.08
CA GLN A 274 4.16 -5.22 -17.23
C GLN A 274 3.91 -6.53 -16.49
N VAL A 275 2.76 -6.68 -15.82
CA VAL A 275 2.49 -7.81 -14.92
C VAL A 275 2.01 -9.05 -15.68
N LEU A 276 1.02 -8.88 -16.56
CA LEU A 276 0.36 -9.95 -17.30
C LEU A 276 0.84 -10.05 -18.75
N ALA A 277 1.72 -9.14 -19.18
CA ALA A 277 2.30 -9.16 -20.50
C ALA A 277 2.94 -10.53 -20.76
N THR A 278 2.58 -11.15 -21.89
CA THR A 278 3.22 -12.39 -22.31
C THR A 278 4.71 -12.12 -22.43
N ARG A 279 5.52 -12.73 -21.56
CA ARG A 279 6.97 -12.71 -21.72
C ARG A 279 7.25 -13.38 -23.06
N LYS A 280 7.55 -12.59 -24.10
CA LYS A 280 8.16 -13.10 -25.32
C LYS A 280 9.33 -13.96 -24.83
N THR A 281 9.38 -15.22 -25.25
CA THR A 281 10.49 -16.14 -24.97
C THR A 281 11.76 -15.61 -25.63
N HIS A 282 12.30 -14.54 -25.07
CA HIS A 282 13.70 -14.21 -25.15
C HIS A 282 14.28 -14.75 -23.86
N THR A 283 15.04 -15.83 -24.00
CA THR A 283 15.99 -16.35 -23.02
C THR A 283 16.97 -15.23 -22.65
N LEU A 284 16.56 -14.35 -21.76
CA LEU A 284 17.44 -13.50 -20.98
C LEU A 284 17.40 -14.02 -19.55
N PRO A 285 18.56 -14.32 -18.95
CA PRO A 285 18.61 -14.86 -17.60
C PRO A 285 17.98 -13.85 -16.64
N ARG A 286 17.00 -14.32 -15.85
CA ARG A 286 16.48 -13.59 -14.68
C ARG A 286 17.68 -13.08 -13.86
N PRO A 287 17.71 -11.82 -13.40
CA PRO A 287 18.69 -11.42 -12.40
C PRO A 287 18.50 -12.36 -11.20
N ARG A 288 19.58 -13.04 -10.80
CA ARG A 288 19.58 -13.96 -9.66
C ARG A 288 18.94 -13.23 -8.47
N ARG A 289 17.94 -13.85 -7.84
CA ARG A 289 17.51 -13.49 -6.48
C ARG A 289 18.78 -13.38 -5.65
N ARG A 290 19.14 -12.17 -5.22
CA ARG A 290 20.22 -12.00 -4.26
C ARG A 290 19.70 -12.61 -2.97
N SER A 291 20.36 -13.67 -2.51
CA SER A 291 20.17 -14.17 -1.15
C SER A 291 20.31 -12.99 -0.18
N PRO A 292 19.51 -12.93 0.89
CA PRO A 292 19.72 -11.92 1.92
C PRO A 292 21.18 -12.01 2.40
N PRO A 293 21.85 -10.88 2.67
CA PRO A 293 23.21 -10.91 3.21
C PRO A 293 23.21 -11.77 4.47
N LYS A 294 24.16 -12.71 4.55
CA LYS A 294 24.41 -13.46 5.78
C LYS A 294 24.73 -12.43 6.87
N LEU A 295 23.92 -12.40 7.94
CA LEU A 295 24.23 -11.62 9.13
C LEU A 295 25.60 -12.09 9.66
N LEU A 296 26.59 -11.21 9.59
CA LEU A 296 27.79 -11.33 10.39
C LEU A 296 27.40 -10.96 11.81
N VAL A 297 27.42 -11.93 12.72
CA VAL A 297 27.41 -11.69 14.16
C VAL A 297 28.69 -10.94 14.48
N LEU A 298 28.61 -9.64 14.72
CA LEU A 298 29.73 -8.83 15.20
C LEU A 298 29.59 -8.63 16.70
N ASP A 299 30.63 -9.10 17.40
CA ASP A 299 30.89 -9.01 18.82
C ASP A 299 30.94 -7.54 19.28
N ALA A 300 30.22 -7.24 20.36
CA ALA A 300 30.01 -5.91 20.89
C ALA A 300 31.12 -5.56 21.88
N SER A 301 32.31 -5.21 21.39
CA SER A 301 33.41 -4.79 22.28
C SER A 301 34.43 -3.83 21.66
N SER A 302 34.04 -2.94 20.73
CA SER A 302 34.97 -1.91 20.25
C SER A 302 34.34 -0.71 19.52
N LEU A 303 33.68 0.23 20.24
CA LEU A 303 33.46 1.59 19.74
C LEU A 303 33.52 2.61 20.90
N GLY A 304 34.59 3.42 20.93
CA GLY A 304 34.76 4.54 21.84
C GLY A 304 34.13 5.85 21.31
N PRO A 305 33.93 6.87 22.17
CA PRO A 305 33.14 8.05 21.84
C PRO A 305 34.02 9.22 21.35
N ASN A 306 33.53 9.92 20.32
CA ASN A 306 33.64 11.38 20.08
C ASN A 306 33.82 11.69 18.60
N LEU A 307 32.93 12.53 18.05
CA LEU A 307 33.20 13.67 17.14
C LEU A 307 31.85 14.35 16.79
N PRO A 308 31.84 15.64 16.37
CA PRO A 308 30.91 16.66 16.82
C PRO A 308 29.79 16.97 15.80
N LEU A 309 28.72 17.59 16.30
CA LEU A 309 27.59 18.09 15.53
C LEU A 309 27.95 19.33 14.68
N PRO A 310 27.56 19.38 13.38
CA PRO A 310 27.56 20.62 12.61
C PRO A 310 26.20 21.36 12.65
N PRO A 311 26.16 22.66 12.31
CA PRO A 311 25.05 23.56 12.65
C PRO A 311 23.88 23.51 11.66
N SER A 312 22.71 23.93 12.16
CA SER A 312 21.42 24.02 11.45
C SER A 312 21.43 25.01 10.28
N PRO A 313 20.83 24.66 9.12
CA PRO A 313 20.41 25.64 8.13
C PRO A 313 18.90 25.95 8.19
N THR A 314 18.63 27.24 8.10
CA THR A 314 17.33 27.91 7.97
C THR A 314 16.57 27.56 6.68
N ALA A 315 15.25 27.71 6.77
CA ALA A 315 14.23 27.39 5.78
C ALA A 315 14.43 27.95 4.36
N THR A 316 13.96 27.21 3.35
CA THR A 316 13.13 27.71 2.24
C THR A 316 12.58 26.53 1.42
N SER A 317 11.27 26.55 1.17
CA SER A 317 10.54 25.68 0.23
C SER A 317 10.69 26.22 -1.20
N PRO A 318 10.62 25.39 -2.27
CA PRO A 318 9.32 25.17 -2.91
C PRO A 318 9.05 23.71 -3.31
N GLY A 319 7.75 23.41 -3.44
CA GLY A 319 7.18 22.11 -3.72
C GLY A 319 7.68 21.40 -4.98
N GLY A 320 7.65 20.07 -4.92
CA GLY A 320 7.91 19.19 -6.04
C GLY A 320 7.88 17.71 -5.64
N THR A 321 6.80 17.03 -6.03
CA THR A 321 6.74 15.58 -6.32
C THR A 321 7.12 14.59 -5.21
N ALA A 322 6.12 14.20 -4.40
CA ALA A 322 6.05 12.88 -3.80
C ALA A 322 4.66 12.29 -4.13
N TRP A 323 4.54 11.65 -5.31
CA TRP A 323 3.26 11.16 -5.83
C TRP A 323 2.74 9.94 -5.07
N ALA A 324 3.61 9.05 -4.57
CA ALA A 324 3.19 7.86 -3.84
C ALA A 324 2.74 8.16 -2.39
N SER A 325 3.34 9.17 -1.73
CA SER A 325 2.91 9.54 -0.38
C SER A 325 1.51 10.17 -0.40
N ARG A 326 1.17 11.02 -1.37
CA ARG A 326 -0.17 11.63 -1.46
C ARG A 326 -1.31 10.64 -1.75
N ILE A 327 -1.02 9.47 -2.30
CA ILE A 327 -2.04 8.44 -2.54
C ILE A 327 -2.45 7.77 -1.22
N ILE A 328 -1.57 7.72 -0.21
CA ILE A 328 -1.75 6.81 0.92
C ILE A 328 -1.59 7.48 2.30
N LEU A 329 -0.80 8.55 2.43
CA LEU A 329 -0.79 9.43 3.61
C LEU A 329 -0.79 10.90 3.20
N LYS A 330 -1.80 11.66 3.64
CA LYS A 330 -1.80 13.13 3.49
C LYS A 330 -0.80 13.78 4.47
N GLY A 331 0.46 13.94 4.04
CA GLY A 331 1.49 14.72 4.74
C GLY A 331 2.82 14.70 4.00
N PRO A 332 3.42 15.88 3.74
CA PRO A 332 4.63 16.25 4.48
C PRO A 332 4.46 17.46 5.39
#